data_AF-A0A845KTX7-F1
#
_entry.id   AF-A0A845KTX7-F1
#
_cell.length_a   1.000
_cell.length_b   1.000
_cell.length_c   1.000
_cell.angle_alpha   90.00
_cell.angle_beta   90.00
_cell.angle_gamma   90.00
#
_symmetry.space_group_name_H-M   'P 1'
#
loop_
_entity.id
_entity.type
_entity.pdbx_description
1 polymer ?
#
loop_
_entity_poly.entity_id
_entity_poly.type
_entity_poly.pdbx_seq_one_letter_code
_entity_poly.pdbx_strand_id
1 'polypeptide(L)'
;MFVNEYVMTRKRYDKWAAPKFWKLPIFYVYCIIFAAGTFGWIYFHHVGASLRWQSVGATLSFIALYRGVFFKWMHADKTFRVTRAQYFNGKDWTCKVMIREKDIALFINNKINNHVNWEDLTKFEEAKTYYKLTSKDQIEGIMLDKDSFTEGDSSSFKQWMLEQHPEIKYGPIDPAFDK
;
A
#
# COMPACT_ATOMS: atom_id res chain seq x y z
N MET A 1 -20.43 -18.51 2.00
CA MET A 1 -19.04 -18.64 1.51
C MET A 1 -18.82 -17.54 0.48
N PHE A 2 -17.72 -16.79 0.60
CA PHE A 2 -17.38 -15.74 -0.36
C PHE A 2 -16.06 -16.07 -1.02
N VAL A 3 -15.96 -15.83 -2.32
CA VAL A 3 -14.73 -16.10 -3.08
C VAL A 3 -14.37 -14.86 -3.88
N ASN A 4 -13.13 -14.41 -3.72
CA ASN A 4 -12.57 -13.27 -4.43
C ASN A 4 -11.39 -13.74 -5.28
N GLU A 5 -11.51 -13.67 -6.61
CA GLU A 5 -10.48 -14.14 -7.54
C GLU A 5 -10.01 -13.03 -8.46
N TYR A 6 -8.72 -12.73 -8.42
CA TYR A 6 -8.15 -11.71 -9.28
C TYR A 6 -6.75 -12.05 -9.77
N VAL A 7 -6.37 -11.46 -10.89
CA VAL A 7 -5.01 -11.50 -11.40
C VAL A 7 -4.23 -10.32 -10.85
N MET A 8 -3.12 -10.60 -10.17
CA MET A 8 -2.19 -9.59 -9.69
C MET A 8 -1.37 -9.04 -10.85
N THR A 9 -1.86 -7.96 -11.45
CA THR A 9 -1.16 -7.20 -12.47
C THR A 9 -0.42 -6.01 -11.85
N ARG A 10 0.49 -5.41 -12.62
CA ARG A 10 1.20 -4.21 -12.18
C ARG A 10 0.25 -3.07 -11.76
N LYS A 11 -0.75 -2.78 -12.60
CA LYS A 11 -1.72 -1.70 -12.34
C LYS A 11 -2.48 -1.92 -11.03
N ARG A 12 -2.84 -3.17 -10.74
CA ARG A 12 -3.53 -3.56 -9.51
C ARG A 12 -2.63 -3.39 -8.29
N TYR A 13 -1.38 -3.83 -8.39
CA TYR A 13 -0.41 -3.65 -7.30
C TYR A 13 -0.16 -2.18 -6.99
N ASP A 14 0.02 -1.33 -8.01
CA ASP A 14 0.16 0.13 -7.82
C ASP A 14 -1.09 0.77 -7.20
N LYS A 15 -2.29 0.22 -7.48
CA LYS A 15 -3.53 0.69 -6.85
C LYS A 15 -3.50 0.46 -5.34
N TRP A 16 -3.02 -0.69 -4.88
CA TRP A 16 -3.07 -1.11 -3.48
C TRP A 16 -1.85 -0.68 -2.66
N ALA A 17 -0.66 -0.72 -3.25
CA ALA A 17 0.61 -0.55 -2.53
C ALA A 17 1.23 0.84 -2.69
N ALA A 18 0.93 1.57 -3.78
CA ALA A 18 1.52 2.89 -3.99
C ALA A 18 0.63 3.99 -3.39
N PRO A 19 1.06 4.69 -2.31
CA PRO A 19 0.26 5.78 -1.75
C PRO A 19 0.19 6.97 -2.71
N LYS A 20 -0.90 7.74 -2.65
CA LYS A 20 -0.95 9.11 -3.15
C LYS A 20 -0.02 9.96 -2.29
N PHE A 21 1.21 10.18 -2.76
CA PHE A 21 2.27 10.82 -1.97
C PHE A 21 1.85 12.17 -1.38
N TRP A 22 1.07 12.98 -2.10
CA TRP A 22 0.56 14.28 -1.65
C TRP A 22 -0.45 14.21 -0.48
N LYS A 23 -0.99 13.03 -0.19
CA LYS A 23 -1.87 12.82 0.97
C LYS A 23 -1.11 12.37 2.22
N LEU A 24 0.19 12.08 2.12
CA LEU A 24 0.98 11.68 3.27
C LEU A 24 1.44 12.92 4.07
N PRO A 25 1.25 12.98 5.39
CA PRO A 25 1.74 14.11 6.20
C PRO A 25 3.25 14.35 6.04
N ILE A 26 4.03 13.27 5.90
CA ILE A 26 5.48 13.35 5.73
C ILE A 26 5.90 14.03 4.42
N PHE A 27 5.04 14.04 3.40
CA PHE A 27 5.32 14.74 2.15
C PHE A 27 5.48 16.24 2.38
N TYR A 28 4.62 16.85 3.19
CA TYR A 28 4.68 18.27 3.53
C TYR A 28 5.95 18.63 4.31
N VAL A 29 6.43 17.73 5.19
CA VAL A 29 7.72 17.89 5.87
C VAL A 29 8.85 17.97 4.85
N TYR A 30 8.85 17.08 3.84
CA TYR A 30 9.84 17.16 2.77
C TYR A 30 9.67 18.41 1.89
N CYS A 31 8.46 18.93 1.67
CA CYS A 31 8.27 20.22 0.99
C CYS A 31 8.93 21.37 1.76
N ILE A 32 8.83 21.40 3.09
CA ILE A 32 9.49 22.41 3.92
C ILE A 32 11.01 22.27 3.83
N ILE A 33 11.54 21.05 3.91
CA ILE A 33 12.98 20.79 3.75
C ILE A 33 13.46 21.19 2.35
N PHE A 34 12.65 20.95 1.31
CA PHE A 34 12.96 21.35 -0.06
C PHE A 34 13.03 22.87 -0.20
N ALA A 35 12.05 23.59 0.36
CA ALA A 35 12.05 25.06 0.40
C ALA A 35 13.27 25.58 1.16
N ALA A 36 13.55 25.07 2.36
CA ALA A 36 14.70 25.46 3.16
C ALA A 36 16.04 25.18 2.42
N GLY A 37 16.15 24.02 1.74
CA GLY A 37 17.33 23.66 0.96
C GLY A 37 17.54 24.55 -0.26
N THR A 38 16.46 24.89 -0.99
CA THR A 38 16.53 25.74 -2.19
C THR A 38 16.82 27.19 -1.82
N PHE A 39 16.10 27.76 -0.85
CA PHE A 39 16.36 29.12 -0.36
C PHE A 39 17.74 29.23 0.30
N GLY A 40 18.14 28.22 1.09
CA GLY A 40 19.47 28.15 1.67
C GLY A 40 20.56 28.11 0.61
N TRP A 41 20.38 27.31 -0.45
CA TRP A 41 21.32 27.26 -1.58
C TRP A 41 21.44 28.62 -2.28
N ILE A 42 20.32 29.26 -2.61
CA ILE A 42 20.31 30.58 -3.27
C ILE A 42 20.99 31.63 -2.38
N TYR A 43 20.71 31.62 -1.08
CA TYR A 43 21.32 32.54 -0.11
C TYR A 43 22.83 32.32 0.00
N PHE A 44 23.28 31.06 0.16
CA PHE A 44 24.71 30.74 0.25
C PHE A 44 25.46 31.06 -1.03
N HIS A 45 24.81 30.96 -2.19
CA HIS A 45 25.38 31.41 -3.45
C HIS A 45 25.52 32.94 -3.49
N HIS A 46 24.50 33.68 -3.05
CA HIS A 46 24.52 35.15 -3.05
C HIS A 46 25.58 35.74 -2.12
N VAL A 47 25.77 35.16 -0.93
CA VAL A 47 26.74 35.63 0.07
C VAL A 47 28.17 35.15 -0.23
N GLY A 48 28.38 34.39 -1.32
CA GLY A 48 29.70 33.85 -1.66
C GLY A 48 30.22 32.83 -0.65
N ALA A 49 29.32 32.10 0.01
CA ALA A 49 29.68 31.10 1.00
C ALA A 49 30.47 29.95 0.37
N SER A 50 31.26 29.24 1.19
CA SER A 50 32.11 28.16 0.71
C SER A 50 31.32 27.07 -0.03
N LEU A 51 31.99 26.38 -0.96
CA LEU A 51 31.40 25.31 -1.77
C LEU A 51 30.69 24.23 -0.92
N ARG A 52 31.17 23.99 0.31
CA ARG A 52 30.54 23.07 1.26
C ARG A 52 29.11 23.50 1.61
N TRP A 53 28.88 24.76 1.95
CA TRP A 53 27.54 25.26 2.30
C TRP A 53 26.58 25.29 1.10
N GLN A 54 27.08 25.60 -0.09
CA GLN A 54 26.30 25.50 -1.32
C GLN A 54 25.89 24.05 -1.61
N SER A 55 26.81 23.10 -1.43
CA SER A 55 26.53 21.67 -1.63
C SER A 55 25.53 21.11 -0.61
N VAL A 56 25.49 21.63 0.61
CA VAL A 56 24.49 21.25 1.64
C VAL A 56 23.09 21.63 1.21
N GLY A 57 22.89 22.86 0.70
CA GLY A 57 21.59 23.30 0.18
C GLY A 57 21.09 22.44 -0.98
N ALA A 58 21.97 22.19 -1.97
CA ALA A 58 21.68 21.30 -3.10
C ALA A 58 21.33 19.87 -2.66
N THR A 59 22.08 19.32 -1.71
CA THR A 59 21.88 17.96 -1.19
C THR A 59 20.56 17.84 -0.44
N LEU A 60 20.20 18.82 0.39
CA LEU A 60 18.92 18.83 1.11
C LEU A 60 17.73 18.88 0.15
N SER A 61 17.79 19.72 -0.89
CA SER A 61 16.77 19.76 -1.92
C SER A 61 16.64 18.43 -2.67
N PHE A 62 17.76 17.79 -3.00
CA PHE A 62 17.75 16.48 -3.66
C PHE A 62 17.16 15.39 -2.76
N ILE A 63 17.56 15.31 -1.49
CA ILE A 63 17.03 14.35 -0.52
C ILE A 63 15.53 14.54 -0.34
N ALA A 64 15.06 15.79 -0.27
CA ALA A 64 13.64 16.09 -0.11
C ALA A 64 12.81 15.61 -1.31
N LEU A 65 13.27 15.85 -2.54
CA LEU A 65 12.61 15.34 -3.75
C LEU A 65 12.62 13.81 -3.79
N TYR A 66 13.78 13.20 -3.55
CA TYR A 66 13.94 11.75 -3.60
C TYR A 66 13.08 11.05 -2.55
N ARG A 67 13.17 11.46 -1.27
CA ARG A 67 12.42 10.83 -0.16
C ARG A 67 10.93 11.20 -0.17
N GLY A 68 10.59 12.43 -0.56
CA GLY A 68 9.22 12.92 -0.53
C GLY A 68 8.35 12.39 -1.67
N VAL A 69 8.89 12.28 -2.88
CA VAL A 69 8.12 11.90 -4.08
C VAL A 69 8.45 10.49 -4.54
N PHE A 70 9.73 10.20 -4.77
CA PHE A 70 10.13 9.00 -5.50
C PHE A 70 10.25 7.76 -4.63
N PHE A 71 10.70 7.89 -3.38
CA PHE A 71 11.09 6.74 -2.57
C PHE A 71 9.97 5.72 -2.40
N LYS A 72 8.77 6.13 -1.96
CA LYS A 72 7.67 5.17 -1.73
C LYS A 72 7.16 4.52 -3.00
N TRP A 73 7.06 5.28 -4.09
CA TRP A 73 6.66 4.74 -5.39
C TRP A 73 7.69 3.76 -5.94
N MET A 74 8.98 4.12 -5.89
CA MET A 74 10.08 3.27 -6.33
C MET A 74 10.25 2.02 -5.44
N HIS A 75 9.97 2.13 -4.14
CA HIS A 75 9.98 0.98 -3.24
C HIS A 75 8.88 -0.01 -3.60
N ALA A 76 7.65 0.46 -3.83
CA ALA A 76 6.55 -0.38 -4.30
C ALA A 76 6.88 -1.02 -5.66
N ASP A 77 7.46 -0.25 -6.59
CA ASP A 77 7.91 -0.75 -7.89
C ASP A 77 8.92 -1.90 -7.75
N LYS A 78 9.97 -1.65 -6.96
CA LYS A 78 11.03 -2.63 -6.71
C LYS A 78 10.48 -3.89 -6.07
N THR A 79 9.62 -3.76 -5.06
CA THR A 79 8.99 -4.90 -4.39
C THR A 79 8.19 -5.75 -5.39
N PHE A 80 7.32 -5.13 -6.20
CA PHE A 80 6.55 -5.86 -7.21
C PHE A 80 7.45 -6.63 -8.19
N ARG A 81 8.49 -5.97 -8.72
CA ARG A 81 9.41 -6.58 -9.68
C ARG A 81 10.18 -7.75 -9.09
N VAL A 82 10.67 -7.60 -7.85
CA VAL A 82 11.41 -8.64 -7.14
C VAL A 82 10.49 -9.83 -6.85
N THR A 83 9.29 -9.60 -6.31
CA THR A 83 8.32 -10.66 -6.04
C THR A 83 7.93 -11.40 -7.33
N ARG A 84 7.65 -10.66 -8.41
CA ARG A 84 7.33 -11.23 -9.72
C ARG A 84 8.47 -12.09 -10.28
N ALA A 85 9.72 -11.65 -10.14
CA ALA A 85 10.88 -12.38 -10.62
C ALA A 85 11.18 -13.62 -9.77
N GLN A 86 11.17 -13.49 -8.44
CA GLN A 86 11.58 -14.55 -7.51
C GLN A 86 10.54 -15.67 -7.37
N TYR A 87 9.25 -15.33 -7.31
CA TYR A 87 8.20 -16.30 -6.99
C TYR A 87 7.37 -16.72 -8.21
N PHE A 88 7.36 -15.91 -9.26
CA PHE A 88 6.43 -16.07 -10.39
C PHE A 88 7.12 -16.12 -11.76
N ASN A 89 8.45 -16.28 -11.80
CA ASN A 89 9.25 -16.37 -13.04
C ASN A 89 8.94 -15.25 -14.04
N GLY A 90 8.68 -14.04 -13.56
CA GLY A 90 8.38 -12.90 -14.41
C GLY A 90 6.96 -12.88 -14.98
N LYS A 91 6.04 -13.75 -14.54
CA LYS A 91 4.63 -13.76 -14.97
C LYS A 91 3.72 -13.13 -13.91
N ASP A 92 2.58 -12.63 -14.37
CA ASP A 92 1.50 -12.23 -13.47
C ASP A 92 0.91 -13.49 -12.81
N TRP A 93 0.41 -13.37 -11.59
CA TRP A 93 -0.09 -14.51 -10.80
C TRP A 93 -1.56 -14.32 -10.42
N THR A 94 -2.27 -15.43 -10.26
CA THR A 94 -3.66 -15.42 -9.79
C THR A 94 -3.68 -15.49 -8.27
N CYS A 95 -4.52 -14.67 -7.66
CA CYS A 95 -4.83 -14.69 -6.24
C CYS A 95 -6.29 -15.05 -6.08
N LYS A 96 -6.56 -16.10 -5.31
CA LYS A 96 -7.90 -16.52 -4.93
C LYS A 96 -8.00 -16.51 -3.42
N VAL A 97 -8.87 -15.66 -2.90
CA VAL A 97 -9.15 -15.56 -1.46
C VAL A 97 -10.49 -16.25 -1.22
N MET A 98 -10.46 -17.36 -0.49
CA MET A 98 -11.67 -18.07 -0.09
C MET A 98 -11.98 -17.76 1.37
N ILE A 99 -13.12 -17.11 1.58
CA ILE A 99 -13.62 -16.73 2.89
C ILE A 99 -14.60 -17.81 3.34
N ARG A 100 -14.18 -18.57 4.37
CA ARG A 100 -14.96 -19.62 5.01
C ARG A 100 -15.42 -19.15 6.37
N GLU A 101 -16.33 -19.91 6.99
CA GLU A 101 -16.88 -19.56 8.30
C GLU A 101 -15.81 -19.54 9.40
N LYS A 102 -14.78 -20.39 9.31
CA LYS A 102 -13.74 -20.51 10.35
C LYS A 102 -12.42 -19.83 10.02
N ASP A 103 -12.09 -19.72 8.73
CA ASP A 103 -10.80 -19.22 8.26
C ASP A 103 -10.90 -18.55 6.89
N ILE A 104 -9.87 -17.76 6.56
CA ILE A 104 -9.63 -17.24 5.22
C ILE A 104 -8.45 -17.99 4.62
N ALA A 105 -8.69 -18.68 3.51
CA ALA A 105 -7.66 -19.41 2.79
C ALA A 105 -7.20 -18.63 1.56
N LEU A 106 -5.89 -18.40 1.46
CA LEU A 106 -5.24 -17.68 0.37
C LEU A 106 -4.60 -18.65 -0.60
N PHE A 107 -5.02 -18.58 -1.85
CA PHE A 107 -4.50 -19.36 -2.96
C PHE A 107 -3.74 -18.47 -3.92
N ILE A 108 -2.54 -18.91 -4.31
CA ILE A 108 -1.73 -18.26 -5.33
C ILE A 108 -1.48 -19.28 -6.44
N ASN A 109 -1.85 -18.95 -7.68
CA ASN A 109 -1.76 -19.88 -8.83
C ASN A 109 -2.39 -21.26 -8.53
N ASN A 110 -3.57 -21.24 -7.90
CA ASN A 110 -4.32 -22.43 -7.45
C ASN A 110 -3.60 -23.31 -6.40
N LYS A 111 -2.51 -22.85 -5.80
CA LYS A 111 -1.85 -23.52 -4.67
C LYS A 111 -2.16 -22.78 -3.37
N ILE A 112 -2.41 -23.52 -2.30
CA ILE A 112 -2.58 -22.95 -0.95
C ILE A 112 -1.26 -22.28 -0.57
N ASN A 113 -1.32 -21.00 -0.22
CA ASN A 113 -0.17 -20.23 0.24
C ASN A 113 -0.23 -19.96 1.74
N ASN A 114 -1.39 -19.50 2.23
CA ASN A 114 -1.54 -19.14 3.64
C ASN A 114 -2.99 -19.33 4.13
N HIS A 115 -3.15 -19.55 5.43
CA HIS A 115 -4.43 -19.59 6.13
C HIS A 115 -4.41 -18.52 7.22
N VAL A 116 -5.46 -17.71 7.28
CA VAL A 116 -5.61 -16.66 8.29
C VAL A 116 -6.88 -16.93 9.07
N ASN A 117 -6.74 -17.07 10.39
CA ASN A 117 -7.88 -17.21 11.29
C ASN A 117 -8.50 -15.84 11.57
N TRP A 118 -9.80 -15.82 11.82
CA TRP A 118 -10.53 -14.58 12.17
C TRP A 118 -9.98 -13.91 13.43
N GLU A 119 -9.54 -14.72 14.41
CA GLU A 119 -8.97 -14.22 15.67
C GLU A 119 -7.71 -13.39 15.48
N ASP A 120 -7.00 -13.54 14.36
CA ASP A 120 -5.77 -12.81 14.06
C ASP A 120 -6.02 -11.50 13.33
N LEU A 121 -7.26 -11.26 12.88
CA LEU A 121 -7.65 -10.02 12.23
C LEU A 121 -8.04 -8.98 13.26
N THR A 122 -7.54 -7.75 13.07
CA THR A 122 -7.79 -6.65 14.01
C THR A 122 -8.59 -5.51 13.38
N LYS A 123 -8.42 -5.30 12.07
CA LYS A 123 -9.05 -4.20 11.35
C LYS A 123 -9.60 -4.66 10.01
N PHE A 124 -10.78 -4.15 9.71
CA PHE A 124 -11.42 -4.26 8.41
C PHE A 124 -11.50 -2.84 7.81
N GLU A 125 -10.61 -2.57 6.86
CA GLU A 125 -10.46 -1.27 6.24
C GLU A 125 -11.12 -1.26 4.86
N GLU A 126 -11.96 -0.25 4.61
CA GLU A 126 -12.62 -0.08 3.31
C GLU A 126 -11.94 1.04 2.50
N ALA A 127 -11.51 0.69 1.29
CA ALA A 127 -11.15 1.63 0.23
C ALA A 127 -12.30 1.74 -0.78
N LYS A 128 -12.25 2.74 -1.68
CA LYS A 128 -13.22 2.86 -2.78
C LYS A 128 -13.38 1.59 -3.59
N THR A 129 -12.28 0.97 -4.03
CA THR A 129 -12.39 -0.21 -4.91
C THR A 129 -12.03 -1.55 -4.27
N TYR A 130 -11.54 -1.57 -3.03
CA TYR A 130 -11.08 -2.80 -2.40
C TYR A 130 -11.30 -2.78 -0.89
N TYR A 131 -11.32 -3.95 -0.27
CA TYR A 131 -11.25 -4.11 1.17
C TYR A 131 -9.87 -4.62 1.57
N LYS A 132 -9.44 -4.23 2.78
CA LYS A 132 -8.19 -4.68 3.38
C LYS A 132 -8.47 -5.20 4.78
N LEU A 133 -8.17 -6.47 5.02
CA LEU A 133 -8.20 -7.07 6.35
C LEU A 133 -6.78 -7.08 6.89
N THR A 134 -6.54 -6.38 7.99
CA THR A 134 -5.20 -6.25 8.59
C THR A 134 -5.07 -7.18 9.79
N SER A 135 -4.03 -8.01 9.79
CA SER A 135 -3.69 -8.90 10.89
C SER A 135 -3.09 -8.14 12.10
N LYS A 136 -3.03 -8.77 13.27
CA LYS A 136 -2.37 -8.26 14.49
C LYS A 136 -0.95 -7.77 14.24
N ASP A 137 -0.23 -8.45 13.35
CA ASP A 137 1.17 -8.12 13.04
C ASP A 137 1.30 -6.80 12.24
N GLN A 138 0.20 -6.26 11.70
CA GLN A 138 0.15 -5.04 10.88
C GLN A 138 1.05 -5.02 9.63
N ILE A 139 1.83 -6.08 9.38
CA ILE A 139 2.77 -6.20 8.26
C ILE A 139 2.06 -6.68 6.99
N GLU A 140 1.15 -7.64 7.13
CA GLU A 140 0.42 -8.23 6.00
C GLU A 140 -1.08 -7.99 6.14
N GLY A 141 -1.68 -7.56 5.03
CA GLY A 141 -3.12 -7.36 4.92
C GLY A 141 -3.69 -8.14 3.74
N ILE A 142 -4.82 -8.81 3.96
CA ILE A 142 -5.54 -9.51 2.89
C ILE A 142 -6.29 -8.46 2.08
N MET A 143 -5.98 -8.38 0.80
CA MET A 143 -6.63 -7.48 -0.15
C MET A 143 -7.73 -8.22 -0.90
N LEU A 144 -8.95 -7.67 -0.87
CA LEU A 144 -10.13 -8.17 -1.56
C LEU A 144 -10.61 -7.10 -2.54
N ASP A 145 -10.67 -7.40 -3.83
CA ASP A 145 -11.13 -6.43 -4.82
C ASP A 145 -12.65 -6.47 -4.95
N LYS A 146 -13.33 -5.32 -4.83
CA LYS A 146 -14.81 -5.28 -4.82
C LYS A 146 -15.43 -5.80 -6.12
N ASP A 147 -14.74 -5.61 -7.24
CA ASP A 147 -15.22 -6.01 -8.57
C ASP A 147 -14.87 -7.48 -8.91
N SER A 148 -14.11 -8.17 -8.05
CA SER A 148 -13.57 -9.51 -8.35
C SER A 148 -14.15 -10.62 -7.47
N PHE A 149 -15.35 -10.42 -6.91
CA PHE A 149 -16.08 -11.49 -6.21
C PHE A 149 -16.69 -12.45 -7.23
N THR A 150 -16.31 -13.73 -7.16
CA THR A 150 -16.86 -14.81 -7.97
C THR A 150 -17.99 -15.54 -7.27
N GLU A 151 -17.96 -15.58 -5.94
CA GLU A 151 -19.06 -16.08 -5.10
C GLU A 151 -19.46 -15.03 -4.05
N GLY A 152 -20.73 -14.63 -4.08
CA GLY A 152 -21.26 -13.52 -3.30
C GLY A 152 -21.00 -12.14 -3.93
N ASP A 153 -21.50 -11.10 -3.28
CA ASP A 153 -21.30 -9.70 -3.68
C ASP A 153 -20.50 -8.94 -2.62
N SER A 154 -19.79 -7.89 -3.04
CA SER A 154 -19.05 -6.97 -2.17
C SER A 154 -19.93 -6.42 -1.04
N SER A 155 -21.18 -6.07 -1.36
CA SER A 155 -22.13 -5.52 -0.38
C SER A 155 -22.54 -6.55 0.66
N SER A 156 -22.85 -7.77 0.20
CA SER A 156 -23.19 -8.90 1.06
C SER A 156 -22.02 -9.33 1.94
N PHE A 157 -20.79 -9.31 1.40
CA PHE A 157 -19.59 -9.59 2.18
C PHE A 157 -19.39 -8.58 3.32
N LYS A 158 -19.58 -7.28 3.04
CA LYS A 158 -19.49 -6.23 4.05
C LYS A 158 -20.53 -6.43 5.17
N GLN A 159 -21.78 -6.71 4.83
CA GLN A 159 -22.82 -6.97 5.83
C GLN A 159 -22.46 -8.20 6.67
N TRP A 160 -22.07 -9.29 6.02
CA TRP A 160 -21.66 -10.52 6.70
C TRP A 160 -20.50 -10.30 7.66
N MET A 161 -19.47 -9.53 7.27
CA MET A 161 -18.35 -9.17 8.15
C MET A 161 -18.80 -8.40 9.40
N LEU A 162 -19.74 -7.45 9.26
CA LEU A 162 -20.24 -6.65 10.39
C LEU A 162 -21.13 -7.47 11.33
N GLU A 163 -21.87 -8.45 10.79
CA GLU A 163 -22.78 -9.30 11.57
C GLU A 163 -22.05 -10.45 12.28
N GLN A 164 -21.14 -11.14 11.58
CA GLN A 164 -20.44 -12.31 12.11
C GLN A 164 -19.18 -11.96 12.90
N HIS A 165 -18.53 -10.84 12.56
CA HIS A 165 -17.26 -10.42 13.18
C HIS A 165 -17.30 -8.98 13.70
N PRO A 166 -18.25 -8.63 14.59
CA PRO A 166 -18.35 -7.28 15.16
C PRO A 166 -17.11 -6.89 15.99
N GLU A 167 -16.30 -7.85 16.44
CA GLU A 167 -15.04 -7.65 17.13
C GLU A 167 -13.96 -6.99 16.26
N ILE A 168 -14.04 -7.16 14.93
CA ILE A 168 -13.07 -6.59 13.99
C ILE A 168 -13.43 -5.12 13.75
N LYS A 169 -12.49 -4.22 14.06
CA LYS A 169 -12.74 -2.77 13.91
C LYS A 169 -12.90 -2.40 12.44
N TYR A 170 -14.11 -2.02 12.07
CA TYR A 170 -14.41 -1.47 10.76
C TYR A 170 -14.07 0.02 10.67
N GLY A 171 -13.45 0.43 9.57
CA GLY A 171 -13.16 1.84 9.30
C GLY A 171 -12.73 2.12 7.87
N PRO A 172 -12.65 3.40 7.46
CA PRO A 172 -12.06 3.76 6.18
C PRO A 172 -10.56 3.48 6.18
N ILE A 173 -10.02 3.09 5.02
CA ILE A 173 -8.57 3.01 4.84
C ILE A 173 -7.93 4.40 4.89
N ASP A 174 -6.63 4.46 5.17
CA ASP A 174 -5.86 5.70 5.08
C ASP A 174 -6.10 6.41 3.73
N PRO A 175 -6.46 7.71 3.72
CA PRO A 175 -6.77 8.47 2.51
C PRO A 175 -5.73 8.39 1.40
N ALA A 176 -4.46 8.14 1.74
CA ALA A 176 -3.37 7.96 0.78
C ALA A 176 -3.55 6.71 -0.09
N PHE A 177 -4.22 5.69 0.43
CA PHE A 177 -4.50 4.42 -0.25
C PHE A 177 -5.95 4.31 -0.74
N ASP A 178 -6.81 5.24 -0.35
CA ASP A 178 -8.18 5.33 -0.86
C ASP A 178 -8.21 5.68 -2.37
N LYS A 179 -8.32 4.64 -3.20
CA LYS A 179 -8.33 4.66 -4.67
C LYS A 179 -9.46 3.82 -5.23
#